data_AF-A0A7S0JU68-F1
#
_entry.id   AF-A0A7S0JU68-F1
#
_cell.length_a   1.000
_cell.length_b   1.000
_cell.length_c   1.000
_cell.angle_alpha   90.00
_cell.angle_beta   90.00
_cell.angle_gamma   90.00
#
_symmetry.space_group_name_H-M   'P 1'
#
loop_
_entity.id
_entity.type
_entity.pdbx_description
1 polymer ?
#
loop_
_entity_poly.entity_id
_entity_poly.type
_entity_poly.pdbx_seq_one_letter_code
_entity_poly.pdbx_strand_id
1 'polypeptide(L)'
;SAGTGIAHTRWATHGAPAVHNAHPHFSAGPGAGEASVGRIALVHNGIIENHDELRAELKARGYVFASQTDTEVIAHLIDHLYSGDLLDAVQQALPRLKGAYAV
;
A
#
# COMPACT_ATOMS: atom_id res chain seq x y z
N SER A 1 -16.73 3.94 23.11
CA SER A 1 -16.32 3.44 21.78
C SER A 1 -14.81 3.28 21.75
N ALA A 2 -14.31 2.06 21.58
CA ALA A 2 -12.89 1.79 21.43
C ALA A 2 -12.55 1.80 19.93
N GLY A 3 -11.62 2.66 19.51
CA GLY A 3 -11.13 2.70 18.14
C GLY A 3 -10.03 1.66 17.93
N THR A 4 -10.07 0.94 16.82
CA THR A 4 -8.97 0.06 16.39
C THR A 4 -7.81 0.94 15.91
N GLY A 5 -6.67 0.86 16.57
CA GLY A 5 -5.44 1.56 16.20
C GLY A 5 -4.33 0.58 15.86
N ILE A 6 -3.62 0.83 14.76
CA ILE A 6 -2.43 0.06 14.36
C ILE A 6 -1.25 1.05 14.36
N ALA A 7 -0.13 0.67 14.96
CA ALA A 7 1.11 1.45 14.99
C ALA A 7 2.33 0.54 14.77
N HIS A 8 3.38 1.07 14.14
CA HIS A 8 4.59 0.32 13.80
C HIS A 8 5.86 1.18 13.80
N THR A 9 7.00 0.57 14.11
CA THR A 9 8.35 1.17 14.09
C THR A 9 9.23 0.54 13.01
N ARG A 10 9.77 1.35 12.08
CA ARG A 10 10.49 0.92 10.86
C ARG A 10 12.02 1.07 10.97
N TRP A 11 12.78 0.16 10.34
CA TRP A 11 14.18 0.34 9.90
C TRP A 11 14.20 0.42 8.36
N ALA A 12 14.76 1.49 7.77
CA ALA A 12 14.61 1.81 6.34
C ALA A 12 15.64 1.12 5.44
N THR A 13 15.19 0.55 4.31
CA THR A 13 16.06 0.00 3.24
C THR A 13 15.88 0.70 1.88
N HIS A 14 14.75 1.40 1.64
CA HIS A 14 14.53 2.32 0.51
C HIS A 14 13.80 3.59 0.96
N GLY A 15 14.14 4.73 0.34
CA GLY A 15 13.67 6.07 0.69
C GLY A 15 14.30 6.62 1.96
N ALA A 16 14.67 7.91 1.97
CA ALA A 16 15.19 8.57 3.16
C ALA A 16 14.17 8.47 4.32
N PRO A 17 14.60 8.35 5.58
CA PRO A 17 13.70 8.40 6.73
C PRO A 17 12.97 9.76 6.74
N ALA A 18 11.70 9.73 6.34
CA ALA A 18 10.86 10.91 6.20
C ALA A 18 9.44 10.54 6.64
N VAL A 19 8.71 11.49 7.22
CA VAL A 19 7.37 11.27 7.79
C VAL A 19 6.37 10.70 6.77
N HIS A 20 6.53 11.02 5.49
CA HIS A 20 5.70 10.46 4.40
C HIS A 20 5.97 8.98 4.10
N ASN A 21 7.07 8.41 4.62
CA ASN A 21 7.42 6.98 4.54
C ASN A 21 7.02 6.23 5.83
N ALA A 22 6.34 6.88 6.78
CA ALA A 22 5.84 6.26 7.98
C ALA A 22 4.48 5.59 7.71
N HIS A 23 4.33 4.35 8.17
CA HIS A 23 3.10 3.59 8.07
C HIS A 23 2.06 4.13 9.07
N PRO A 24 0.75 3.92 8.84
CA PRO A 24 0.14 3.18 7.72
C PRO A 24 0.09 3.95 6.40
N HIS A 25 0.22 3.24 5.28
CA HIS A 25 -0.05 3.79 3.94
C HIS A 25 -1.52 3.59 3.57
N PHE A 26 -2.09 4.59 2.91
CA PHE A 26 -3.51 4.60 2.57
C PHE A 26 -3.73 4.52 1.06
N SER A 27 -4.72 3.73 0.64
CA SER A 27 -5.30 3.82 -0.71
C SER A 27 -6.70 4.40 -0.62
N ALA A 28 -6.98 5.44 -1.39
CA ALA A 28 -8.32 6.03 -1.53
C ALA A 28 -9.04 5.61 -2.84
N GLY A 29 -8.37 4.85 -3.71
CA GLY A 29 -8.87 4.44 -5.02
C GLY A 29 -8.42 5.31 -6.20
N PRO A 30 -8.74 4.89 -7.45
CA PRO A 30 -8.33 5.59 -8.65
C PRO A 30 -9.06 6.94 -8.80
N GLY A 31 -8.33 7.97 -9.26
CA GLY A 31 -8.87 9.32 -9.42
C GLY A 31 -9.10 10.08 -8.12
N ALA A 32 -8.65 9.54 -6.99
CA ALA A 32 -8.66 10.22 -5.70
C ALA A 32 -7.81 11.50 -5.74
N GLY A 33 -8.37 12.60 -5.21
CA GLY A 33 -7.65 13.87 -5.01
C GLY A 33 -7.11 13.98 -3.58
N GLU A 34 -6.40 15.06 -3.27
CA GLU A 34 -5.80 15.26 -1.94
C GLU A 34 -6.81 15.23 -0.77
N ALA A 35 -8.10 15.49 -1.03
CA ALA A 35 -9.16 15.48 -0.03
C ALA A 35 -9.86 14.12 0.13
N SER A 36 -9.46 13.09 -0.60
CA SER A 36 -10.13 11.78 -0.57
C SER A 36 -9.81 10.99 0.70
N VAL A 37 -10.82 10.31 1.26
CA VAL A 37 -10.68 9.47 2.47
C VAL A 37 -10.06 8.12 2.09
N GLY A 38 -9.05 7.68 2.83
CA GLY A 38 -8.44 6.35 2.65
C GLY A 38 -9.42 5.22 2.90
N ARG A 39 -9.51 4.28 1.95
CA ARG A 39 -10.34 3.07 1.99
C ARG A 39 -9.58 1.86 2.56
N ILE A 40 -8.30 1.76 2.24
CA ILE A 40 -7.42 0.70 2.75
C ILE A 40 -6.25 1.36 3.46
N ALA A 41 -5.92 0.88 4.65
CA ALA A 41 -4.73 1.25 5.40
C ALA A 41 -3.85 0.00 5.58
N LEU A 42 -2.58 0.08 5.19
CA LEU A 42 -1.66 -1.06 5.26
C LEU A 42 -0.39 -0.72 6.04
N VAL A 43 0.03 -1.69 6.84
CA VAL A 43 1.36 -1.77 7.42
C VAL A 43 2.03 -3.01 6.86
N HIS A 44 3.24 -2.89 6.34
CA HIS A 44 4.00 -4.00 5.77
C HIS A 44 5.43 -4.01 6.33
N ASN A 45 6.02 -5.19 6.51
CA ASN A 45 7.42 -5.36 6.86
C ASN A 45 8.12 -6.24 5.83
N GLY A 46 9.09 -5.68 5.13
CA GLY A 46 9.83 -6.38 4.08
C GLY A 46 10.23 -5.44 2.96
N ILE A 47 10.64 -6.04 1.85
CA ILE A 47 10.93 -5.33 0.60
C ILE A 47 10.15 -6.03 -0.50
N ILE A 48 9.35 -5.27 -1.25
CA ILE A 48 8.75 -5.76 -2.50
C ILE A 48 9.66 -5.38 -3.66
N GLU A 49 10.32 -6.38 -4.23
CA GLU A 49 11.34 -6.19 -5.27
C GLU A 49 10.74 -5.73 -6.60
N ASN A 50 9.49 -6.09 -6.89
CA ASN A 50 8.78 -5.70 -8.11
C ASN A 50 7.84 -4.49 -7.92
N HIS A 51 8.07 -3.65 -6.90
CA HIS A 51 7.20 -2.51 -6.60
C HIS A 51 7.14 -1.48 -7.74
N ASP A 52 8.22 -1.24 -8.47
CA ASP A 52 8.25 -0.28 -9.59
C ASP A 52 7.35 -0.71 -10.76
N GLU A 53 7.35 -2.01 -11.09
CA GLU A 53 6.49 -2.59 -12.13
C GLU A 53 5.02 -2.42 -11.75
N LEU A 54 4.66 -2.82 -10.54
CA LEU A 54 3.31 -2.70 -9.99
C LEU A 54 2.87 -1.24 -9.89
N ARG A 55 3.77 -0.33 -9.50
CA ARG A 55 3.51 1.11 -9.44
C ARG A 55 3.20 1.68 -10.80
N ALA A 56 3.94 1.31 -11.84
CA ALA A 56 3.69 1.76 -13.20
C ALA A 56 2.31 1.32 -13.70
N GLU A 57 1.94 0.05 -13.44
CA GLU A 57 0.60 -0.47 -13.76
C GLU A 57 -0.50 0.33 -13.04
N LEU A 58 -0.37 0.53 -11.73
CA LEU A 58 -1.38 1.23 -10.93
C LEU A 58 -1.51 2.71 -11.32
N LYS A 59 -0.40 3.39 -11.66
CA LYS A 59 -0.46 4.74 -12.23
C LYS A 59 -1.24 4.79 -13.54
N ALA A 60 -1.03 3.81 -14.43
CA ALA A 60 -1.79 3.72 -15.68
C ALA A 60 -3.30 3.49 -15.45
N ARG A 61 -3.67 2.91 -14.30
CA ARG A 61 -5.06 2.74 -13.84
C ARG A 61 -5.62 3.96 -13.09
N GLY A 62 -4.85 5.04 -12.95
CA GLY A 62 -5.29 6.30 -12.34
C GLY A 62 -5.03 6.43 -10.85
N TYR A 63 -4.18 5.59 -10.26
CA TYR A 63 -3.73 5.77 -8.87
C TYR A 63 -2.69 6.87 -8.76
N VAL A 64 -2.90 7.75 -7.78
CA VAL A 64 -1.94 8.79 -7.40
C VAL A 64 -1.13 8.29 -6.20
N PHE A 65 0.18 8.33 -6.32
CA PHE A 65 1.09 7.92 -5.26
C PHE A 65 1.65 9.15 -4.54
N ALA A 66 1.54 9.16 -3.22
CA ALA A 66 2.04 10.20 -2.33
C ALA A 66 3.43 9.87 -1.76
N SER A 67 3.91 8.63 -1.89
CA SER A 67 5.22 8.21 -1.37
C SER A 67 6.01 7.38 -2.40
N GLN A 68 7.27 7.09 -2.06
CA GLN A 68 8.14 6.18 -2.83
C GLN A 68 8.22 4.77 -2.20
N THR A 69 7.41 4.47 -1.19
CA THR A 69 7.50 3.16 -0.52
C THR A 69 6.84 2.07 -1.36
N ASP A 70 7.36 0.86 -1.20
CA ASP A 70 6.76 -0.37 -1.67
C ASP A 70 5.42 -0.66 -0.97
N THR A 71 5.28 -0.26 0.30
CA THR A 71 4.06 -0.49 1.08
C THR A 71 2.84 0.23 0.49
N GLU A 72 3.00 1.44 -0.05
CA GLU A 72 1.92 2.13 -0.75
C GLU A 72 1.47 1.39 -2.01
N VAL A 73 2.40 0.74 -2.71
CA VAL A 73 2.10 -0.10 -3.89
C VAL A 73 1.21 -1.27 -3.49
N ILE A 74 1.49 -1.92 -2.36
CA ILE A 74 0.65 -3.02 -1.85
C ILE A 74 -0.75 -2.49 -1.46
N ALA A 75 -0.85 -1.34 -0.79
CA ALA A 75 -2.14 -0.75 -0.42
C ALA A 75 -3.03 -0.45 -1.64
N HIS A 76 -2.46 0.12 -2.70
CA HIS A 76 -3.17 0.37 -3.95
C HIS A 76 -3.49 -0.92 -4.72
N LEU A 77 -2.61 -1.92 -4.67
CA LEU A 77 -2.87 -3.23 -5.30
C LEU A 77 -4.05 -3.94 -4.65
N ILE A 78 -4.11 -3.97 -3.31
CA ILE A 78 -5.25 -4.56 -2.59
C ILE A 78 -6.53 -3.78 -2.90
N ASP A 79 -6.49 -2.44 -2.93
CA ASP A 79 -7.68 -1.63 -3.25
C ASP A 79 -8.15 -1.86 -4.70
N HIS A 80 -7.21 -2.05 -5.63
CA HIS A 80 -7.51 -2.38 -7.01
C HIS A 80 -8.19 -3.73 -7.17
N LEU A 81 -7.80 -4.72 -6.37
CA LEU A 81 -8.36 -6.08 -6.38
C LEU A 81 -9.62 -6.20 -5.50
N TYR A 82 -9.95 -5.17 -4.72
CA TYR A 82 -11.07 -5.21 -3.80
C TYR A 82 -12.42 -5.15 -4.52
N SER A 83 -13.18 -6.24 -4.40
CA SER A 83 -14.54 -6.38 -4.93
C SER A 83 -15.59 -6.64 -3.85
N GLY A 84 -15.35 -6.21 -2.62
CA GLY A 84 -16.24 -6.39 -1.47
C GLY A 84 -15.73 -7.35 -0.40
N ASP A 85 -14.70 -8.16 -0.71
CA ASP A 85 -14.03 -9.06 0.23
C ASP A 85 -12.53 -8.69 0.33
N LEU A 86 -12.11 -8.30 1.53
CA LEU A 86 -10.73 -7.88 1.79
C LEU A 86 -9.77 -9.08 1.83
N LEU A 87 -10.21 -10.23 2.36
CA LEU A 87 -9.37 -11.42 2.45
C LEU A 87 -9.06 -11.92 1.05
N ASP A 88 -10.07 -11.98 0.19
CA ASP A 88 -9.92 -12.36 -1.21
C ASP A 88 -8.98 -11.39 -1.96
N ALA A 89 -9.16 -10.09 -1.80
CA ALA A 89 -8.28 -9.09 -2.40
C ALA A 89 -6.81 -9.23 -1.97
N VAL A 90 -6.57 -9.51 -0.69
CA VAL A 90 -5.22 -9.81 -0.17
C VAL A 90 -4.68 -11.11 -0.76
N GLN A 91 -5.48 -12.18 -0.81
CA GLN A 91 -5.09 -13.46 -1.40
C GLN A 91 -4.76 -13.35 -2.89
N GLN A 92 -5.43 -12.48 -3.62
CA GLN A 92 -5.12 -12.18 -5.02
C GLN A 92 -3.87 -11.29 -5.17
N ALA A 93 -3.59 -10.43 -4.20
CA ALA A 93 -2.40 -9.55 -4.22
C ALA A 93 -1.12 -10.34 -3.94
N LEU A 94 -1.13 -11.28 -2.98
CA LEU A 94 0.05 -12.01 -2.51
C LEU A 94 0.88 -12.68 -3.65
N PRO A 95 0.29 -13.42 -4.61
CA PRO A 95 1.03 -14.05 -5.71
C PRO A 95 1.71 -13.05 -6.65
N ARG A 96 1.29 -11.78 -6.64
CA ARG A 96 1.85 -10.72 -7.49
C ARG A 96 3.05 -10.04 -6.83
N LEU A 97 3.26 -10.21 -5.53
CA LEU A 97 4.36 -9.62 -4.78
C LEU A 97 5.59 -10.52 -4.87
N LYS A 98 6.72 -9.98 -5.32
CA LYS A 98 8.03 -10.65 -5.34
C LYS A 98 8.94 -10.04 -4.28
N GLY A 99 9.67 -10.88 -3.55
CA GLY A 99 10.61 -10.46 -2.50
C GLY A 99 10.38 -11.19 -1.19
N ALA A 100 11.05 -10.73 -0.13
CA ALA A 100 10.87 -11.23 1.24
C ALA A 100 9.96 -10.28 2.02
N TYR A 101 8.78 -10.76 2.43
CA TYR A 101 7.78 -9.93 3.10
C TYR A 101 6.98 -10.66 4.18
N ALA A 102 6.53 -9.89 5.17
CA ALA A 102 5.43 -10.20 6.08
C ALA A 102 4.36 -9.12 5.93
N VAL A 103 3.08 -9.52 5.93
CA VAL A 103 1.90 -8.66 5.76
C VAL A 103 0.95 -8.88 6.92
#